data_AF-M3A4C3-F1
#
_entry.id   AF-M3A4C3-F1
#
_cell.length_a   1.000
_cell.length_b   1.000
_cell.length_c   1.000
_cell.angle_alpha   90.00
_cell.angle_beta   90.00
_cell.angle_gamma   90.00
#
_symmetry.space_group_name_H-M   'P 1'
#
loop_
_entity.id
_entity.type
_entity.pdbx_description
1 polymer ?
#
loop_
_entity_poly.entity_id
_entity_poly.type
_entity_poly.pdbx_seq_one_letter_code
_entity_poly.pdbx_strand_id
1 'polypeptide(L)'
;PSTETGSCLCKAVNYTLNGVRLTRVICACDNCQRMSGSVFSSIRHYKDATLTLDSGADVIKKYEDSNTKSGNTTERWFCGNC
;
A
#
# COMPACT_ATOMS: atom_id res chain seq x y z
N PRO A 1 8.45 -14.47 10.26
CA PRO A 1 8.74 -13.38 9.31
C PRO A 1 8.69 -13.88 7.86
N SER A 2 7.96 -13.19 6.99
CA SER A 2 7.94 -13.45 5.55
C SER A 2 8.63 -12.31 4.82
N THR A 3 9.52 -12.65 3.90
CA THR A 3 10.11 -11.71 2.93
C THR A 3 9.28 -11.74 1.65
N GLU A 4 8.88 -10.58 1.17
CA GLU A 4 8.05 -10.43 -0.02
C GLU A 4 8.59 -9.29 -0.87
N THR A 5 8.66 -9.50 -2.18
CA THR A 5 9.04 -8.45 -3.12
C THR A 5 7.84 -8.01 -3.93
N GLY A 6 7.88 -6.78 -4.42
CA GLY A 6 6.82 -6.24 -5.25
C GLY A 6 7.30 -5.07 -6.10
N SER A 7 6.47 -4.71 -7.07
CA SER A 7 6.70 -3.55 -7.92
C SER A 7 5.38 -2.88 -8.29
N CYS A 8 5.44 -1.60 -8.67
CA CYS A 8 4.32 -0.94 -9.33
C CYS A 8 4.13 -1.46 -10.76
N LEU A 9 3.01 -1.13 -11.40
CA LEU A 9 2.68 -1.62 -12.75
C LEU A 9 3.75 -1.26 -13.79
N CYS A 10 4.28 -0.03 -13.74
CA CYS A 10 5.34 0.42 -14.65
C CYS A 10 6.75 -0.05 -14.25
N LYS A 11 6.89 -0.76 -13.12
CA LYS A 11 8.15 -1.30 -12.57
C LYS A 11 9.21 -0.26 -12.16
N ALA A 12 8.88 1.03 -12.17
CA ALA A 12 9.79 2.08 -11.70
C ALA A 12 10.04 1.99 -10.19
N VAL A 13 9.03 1.55 -9.42
CA VAL A 13 9.14 1.28 -7.99
C VAL A 13 9.31 -0.22 -7.79
N ASN A 14 10.38 -0.62 -7.10
CA ASN A 14 10.60 -1.98 -6.64
C ASN A 14 10.89 -1.95 -5.15
N TYR A 15 10.35 -2.90 -4.39
CA TYR A 15 10.52 -2.94 -2.95
C TYR A 15 10.61 -4.36 -2.41
N THR A 16 11.23 -4.45 -1.24
CA THR A 16 11.29 -5.64 -0.41
C THR A 16 10.64 -5.35 0.94
N LEU A 17 9.67 -6.17 1.34
CA LEU A 17 8.96 -6.10 2.60
C LEU A 17 9.34 -7.30 3.48
N ASN A 18 9.80 -7.04 4.69
CA ASN A 18 10.09 -8.04 5.70
C ASN A 18 9.22 -7.80 6.93
N GLY A 19 8.41 -8.78 7.34
CA GLY A 19 7.55 -8.61 8.52
C GLY A 19 6.71 -9.84 8.85
N VAL A 20 5.93 -9.76 9.92
CA VAL A 20 4.98 -10.82 10.29
C VAL A 20 3.64 -10.56 9.63
N ARG A 21 3.22 -11.44 8.72
CA ARG A 21 1.89 -11.40 8.11
C ARG A 21 0.81 -11.61 9.17
N LEU A 22 -0.11 -10.65 9.28
CA LEU A 22 -1.24 -10.75 10.19
C LEU A 22 -2.47 -11.29 9.46
N THR A 23 -3.08 -10.46 8.61
CA THR A 23 -4.37 -10.74 7.97
C THR A 23 -4.41 -10.24 6.54
N ARG A 24 -5.31 -10.84 5.74
CA ARG A 24 -5.74 -10.29 4.46
C ARG A 24 -7.17 -9.81 4.62
N VAL A 25 -7.44 -8.58 4.21
CA VAL A 25 -8.73 -7.93 4.36
C VAL A 25 -9.22 -7.49 2.99
N ILE A 26 -10.50 -7.74 2.70
CA ILE A 26 -11.20 -7.12 1.59
C ILE A 26 -11.97 -5.94 2.18
N CYS A 27 -11.65 -4.72 1.73
CA CYS A 27 -12.34 -3.51 2.17
C CYS A 27 -13.11 -2.89 1.01
N ALA A 28 -14.42 -2.70 1.21
CA ALA A 28 -15.33 -2.11 0.23
C ALA A 28 -15.81 -0.70 0.66
N CYS A 29 -15.07 0.02 1.50
CA CYS A 29 -15.41 1.42 1.78
C CYS A 29 -15.09 2.33 0.58
N ASP A 30 -15.73 3.49 0.51
CA ASP A 30 -15.62 4.40 -0.64
C ASP A 30 -14.17 4.78 -0.98
N ASN A 31 -13.33 5.08 0.02
CA ASN A 31 -11.93 5.43 -0.25
C ASN A 31 -11.13 4.24 -0.75
N CYS A 32 -11.41 3.02 -0.26
CA CYS A 32 -10.76 1.81 -0.76
C CYS A 32 -11.20 1.49 -2.19
N GLN A 33 -12.46 1.72 -2.54
CA GLN A 33 -12.96 1.58 -3.91
C GLN A 33 -12.30 2.62 -4.84
N ARG A 34 -12.25 3.88 -4.41
CA ARG A 34 -11.61 4.98 -5.18
C ARG A 34 -10.11 4.75 -5.37
N MET A 35 -9.41 4.28 -4.34
CA MET A 35 -7.97 4.00 -4.43
C MET A 35 -7.68 2.84 -5.39
N SER A 36 -8.45 1.75 -5.32
CA SER A 36 -8.20 0.57 -6.15
C SER A 36 -8.76 0.69 -7.57
N GLY A 37 -9.68 1.63 -7.81
CA GLY A 37 -10.46 1.70 -9.05
C GLY A 37 -11.42 0.52 -9.24
N SER A 38 -11.71 -0.22 -8.17
CA SER A 38 -12.53 -1.44 -8.18
C SER A 38 -13.62 -1.39 -7.12
N VAL A 39 -14.53 -2.37 -7.12
CA VAL A 39 -15.62 -2.49 -6.14
C VAL A 39 -15.12 -2.82 -4.72
N PHE A 40 -13.85 -3.19 -4.57
CA PHE A 40 -13.16 -3.33 -3.29
C PHE A 40 -11.63 -3.18 -3.45
N SER A 41 -10.92 -3.10 -2.32
CA SER A 41 -9.46 -3.25 -2.26
C SER A 41 -9.08 -4.50 -1.47
N SER A 42 -8.10 -5.26 -1.96
CA SER A 42 -7.44 -6.32 -1.20
C SER A 42 -6.25 -5.73 -0.46
N ILE A 43 -6.25 -5.84 0.87
CA ILE A 43 -5.24 -5.24 1.75
C ILE A 43 -4.57 -6.36 2.54
N ARG A 44 -3.25 -6.27 2.71
CA ARG A 44 -2.48 -7.18 3.58
C ARG A 44 -1.88 -6.40 4.72
N HIS A 45 -2.13 -6.85 5.94
CA HIS A 45 -1.55 -6.26 7.14
C HIS A 45 -0.32 -7.03 7.59
N TYR A 46 0.71 -6.29 7.98
CA TYR A 46 1.93 -6.83 8.56
C TYR A 46 2.19 -6.13 9.89
N LYS A 47 2.78 -6.88 10.84
CA LYS A 47 3.30 -6.37 12.10
C LYS A 47 4.82 -6.38 12.05
N ASP A 48 5.42 -5.41 12.75
CA ASP A 48 6.88 -5.29 12.91
C ASP A 48 7.57 -5.38 11.55
N ALA A 49 7.04 -4.63 10.58
CA ALA A 49 7.39 -4.74 9.18
C ALA A 49 8.32 -3.62 8.75
N THR A 50 9.37 -3.99 8.04
CA THR A 50 10.32 -3.08 7.39
C THR A 50 10.11 -3.16 5.88
N LEU A 51 9.87 -2.03 5.26
CA LEU A 51 9.82 -1.89 3.79
C LEU A 51 11.08 -1.18 3.32
N THR A 52 11.82 -1.82 2.44
CA THR A 52 12.99 -1.25 1.76
C THR A 52 12.62 -0.98 0.31
N LEU A 53 12.86 0.25 -0.16
CA LEU A 53 12.73 0.59 -1.57
C LEU A 53 14.04 0.26 -2.28
N ASP A 54 13.98 -0.65 -3.23
CA ASP A 54 15.11 -1.03 -4.07
C ASP A 54 15.28 -0.02 -5.23
N SER A 55 14.20 0.63 -5.66
CA SER A 55 14.19 1.72 -6.67
C SER A 55 12.89 2.52 -6.65
N GLY A 56 12.90 3.71 -7.28
CA GLY A 56 11.70 4.52 -7.55
C GLY A 56 11.28 5.48 -6.43
N ALA A 57 12.18 5.79 -5.49
CA ALA A 57 11.90 6.72 -4.39
C ALA A 57 11.52 8.14 -4.90
N ASP A 58 12.06 8.55 -6.04
CA ASP A 58 11.82 9.84 -6.70
C ASP A 58 10.45 9.96 -7.36
N VAL A 59 9.83 8.83 -7.73
CA VAL A 59 8.50 8.81 -8.38
C VAL A 59 7.37 8.47 -7.41
N ILE A 60 7.66 8.14 -6.16
CA ILE A 60 6.63 7.85 -5.16
C ILE A 60 5.94 9.14 -4.74
N LYS A 61 4.60 9.09 -4.71
CA LYS A 61 3.74 10.14 -4.15
C LYS A 61 3.03 9.62 -2.92
N LYS A 62 2.72 10.55 -2.01
CA LYS A 62 1.97 10.31 -0.78
C LYS A 62 0.66 11.10 -0.83
N TYR A 63 -0.42 10.46 -0.43
CA TYR A 63 -1.71 11.11 -0.17
C TYR A 63 -2.15 10.81 1.26
N GLU A 64 -2.45 11.84 2.02
CA GLU A 64 -2.95 11.72 3.38
C GLU A 64 -4.47 11.59 3.36
N ASP A 65 -4.95 10.36 3.56
CA ASP A 65 -6.39 10.06 3.61
C ASP A 65 -6.91 10.19 5.04
N SER A 66 -7.45 11.35 5.38
CA SER A 66 -8.04 11.64 6.68
C SER A 66 -9.53 11.25 6.78
N ASN A 67 -10.21 11.00 5.66
CA ASN A 67 -11.63 10.68 5.64
C ASN A 67 -11.87 9.18 5.80
N THR A 68 -11.33 8.56 6.85
CA THR A 68 -11.40 7.12 7.07
C THR A 68 -12.48 6.75 8.08
N LYS A 69 -13.03 5.53 7.97
CA LYS A 69 -13.99 5.01 8.96
C LYS A 69 -13.40 4.81 10.34
N SER A 70 -12.07 4.67 10.47
CA SER A 70 -11.39 4.54 11.75
C SER A 70 -11.15 5.87 12.46
N GLY A 71 -11.34 7.00 11.76
CA GLY A 71 -10.99 8.33 12.25
C GLY A 71 -9.49 8.64 12.22
N ASN A 72 -8.65 7.67 11.84
CA ASN A 72 -7.21 7.85 11.73
C ASN A 72 -6.82 8.23 10.30
N THR A 73 -5.92 9.20 10.15
CA THR A 73 -5.32 9.49 8.84
C THR A 73 -4.48 8.31 8.38
N THR A 74 -4.79 7.80 7.19
CA THR A 74 -4.03 6.73 6.53
C THR A 74 -3.16 7.35 5.45
N GLU A 75 -1.85 7.11 5.51
CA GLU A 75 -0.96 7.50 4.41
C GLU A 75 -1.05 6.48 3.27
N ARG A 76 -1.40 6.97 2.09
CA ARG A 76 -1.47 6.18 0.86
C ARG A 76 -0.26 6.52 -0.01
N TRP A 77 0.61 5.54 -0.20
CA TRP A 77 1.82 5.66 -1.01
C TRP A 77 1.61 4.96 -2.35
N PHE A 78 1.93 5.63 -3.46
CA PHE A 78 1.69 5.11 -4.81
C PHE A 78 2.73 5.64 -5.81
N CYS A 79 2.87 4.97 -6.95
CA CYS A 79 3.73 5.43 -8.03
C CYS A 79 3.07 6.61 -8.74
N GLY A 80 3.78 7.73 -8.88
CA GLY A 80 3.28 8.89 -9.60
C GLY A 80 3.12 8.69 -11.11
N ASN A 81 3.70 7.62 -11.66
CA ASN A 81 3.68 7.30 -13.09
C ASN A 81 2.59 6.29 -13.49
N CYS A 82 2.05 5.52 -12.53
CA CYS A 82 1.00 4.53 -12.79
C CYS A 82 0.12 4.28 -11.56
#